data_AF-A0A816BZZ3-F1
#
_entry.id   AF-A0A816BZZ3-F1
#
_cell.length_a   1.000
_cell.length_b   1.000
_cell.length_c   1.000
_cell.angle_alpha   90.00
_cell.angle_beta   90.00
_cell.angle_gamma   90.00
#
_symmetry.space_group_name_H-M   'P 1'
#
loop_
_entity.id
_entity.type
_entity.pdbx_description
1 polymer ?
#
loop_
_entity_poly.entity_id
_entity_poly.type
_entity_poly.pdbx_seq_one_letter_code
_entity_poly.pdbx_strand_id
1 'polypeptide(L)'
;MPTDKSVDNNSRIQSENNASRRVLSCTKVFFKQLIARKPMDILQAEIDTRNELRRDLNWIQLLAIGLGATIGAGIFVFSGQAAAKYSGPSVIISFLITGIITFLSSLSYAELGAMMPTSESAYMYTYAALGGTQ
;
A
#
# COMPACT_ATOMS: atom_id res chain seq x y z
N MET A 1 6.87 14.20 55.55
CA MET A 1 7.47 13.02 54.89
C MET A 1 7.53 13.26 53.38
N PRO A 2 8.71 13.25 52.76
CA PRO A 2 8.91 13.63 51.37
C PRO A 2 8.81 12.44 50.38
N THR A 3 8.17 12.70 49.24
CA THR A 3 8.47 12.22 47.88
C THR A 3 8.74 10.74 47.62
N ASP A 4 7.69 10.00 47.24
CA ASP A 4 7.78 8.75 46.45
C ASP A 4 7.84 9.03 44.92
N LYS A 5 8.54 10.10 44.51
CA LYS A 5 8.72 10.40 43.07
C LYS A 5 9.80 9.53 42.42
N SER A 6 10.51 8.70 43.19
CA SER A 6 11.62 7.87 42.74
C SER A 6 11.17 6.51 42.19
N VAL A 7 10.12 5.90 42.74
CA VAL A 7 9.60 4.59 42.26
C VAL A 7 8.81 4.75 40.96
N ASP A 8 8.05 5.84 40.83
CA ASP A 8 7.27 6.18 39.63
C ASP A 8 8.14 6.61 38.43
N ASN A 9 9.35 7.13 38.69
CA ASN A 9 10.29 7.48 37.62
C ASN A 9 10.91 6.23 36.99
N ASN A 10 11.20 5.20 37.78
CA ASN A 10 11.83 3.97 37.29
C ASN A 10 10.89 3.14 36.41
N SER A 11 9.61 3.05 36.79
CA SER A 11 8.57 2.37 36.00
C SER A 11 8.29 3.06 34.66
N ARG A 12 8.30 4.41 34.60
CA ARG A 12 8.21 5.16 33.33
C ARG A 12 9.41 4.96 32.42
N ILE A 13 10.64 4.98 32.96
CA ILE A 13 11.87 4.75 32.20
C ILE A 13 11.91 3.31 31.63
N GLN A 14 11.38 2.33 32.36
CA GLN A 14 11.23 0.94 31.87
C GLN A 14 10.18 0.83 30.76
N SER A 15 9.07 1.57 30.86
CA SER A 15 8.02 1.64 29.83
C SER A 15 8.52 2.30 28.53
N GLU A 16 9.26 3.41 28.62
CA GLU A 16 9.89 4.04 27.45
C GLU A 16 10.94 3.14 26.79
N ASN A 17 11.76 2.41 27.57
CA ASN A 17 12.74 1.46 27.04
C ASN A 17 12.07 0.25 26.36
N ASN A 18 10.99 -0.28 26.94
CA ASN A 18 10.25 -1.40 26.37
C ASN A 18 9.45 -0.97 25.12
N ALA A 19 8.90 0.25 25.10
CA ALA A 19 8.24 0.83 23.93
C ALA A 19 9.26 1.10 22.81
N SER A 20 10.41 1.70 23.12
CA SER A 20 11.51 1.89 22.16
C SER A 20 12.01 0.56 21.61
N ARG A 21 12.14 -0.50 22.42
CA ARG A 21 12.51 -1.83 21.93
C ARG A 21 11.46 -2.46 21.02
N ARG A 22 10.16 -2.22 21.25
CA ARG A 22 9.07 -2.71 20.39
C ARG A 22 9.01 -1.97 19.06
N VAL A 23 9.16 -0.64 19.06
CA VAL A 23 9.23 0.16 17.83
C VAL A 23 10.51 -0.16 17.06
N LEU A 24 11.66 -0.27 17.75
CA LEU A 24 12.92 -0.67 17.13
C LEU A 24 12.85 -2.08 16.56
N SER A 25 12.19 -3.03 17.24
CA SER A 25 11.93 -4.37 16.70
C SER A 25 11.04 -4.30 15.46
N CYS A 26 9.94 -3.54 15.48
CA CYS A 26 9.05 -3.37 14.33
C CYS A 26 9.77 -2.75 13.12
N THR A 27 10.59 -1.71 13.34
CA THR A 27 11.37 -1.06 12.27
C THR A 27 12.49 -1.95 11.73
N LYS A 28 13.18 -2.71 12.60
CA LYS A 28 14.26 -3.62 12.19
C LYS A 28 13.71 -4.88 11.52
N VAL A 29 12.57 -5.39 11.96
CA VAL A 29 11.82 -6.48 11.31
C VAL A 29 11.33 -6.00 9.95
N PHE A 30 10.74 -4.82 9.84
CA PHE A 30 10.33 -4.26 8.55
C PHE A 30 11.52 -4.18 7.58
N PHE A 31 12.67 -3.63 8.00
CA PHE A 31 13.86 -3.53 7.14
C PHE A 31 14.52 -4.88 6.82
N LYS A 32 14.50 -5.83 7.75
CA LYS A 32 15.02 -7.20 7.53
C LYS A 32 14.08 -8.03 6.65
N GLN A 33 12.76 -7.83 6.75
CA GLN A 33 11.74 -8.44 5.90
C GLN A 33 11.71 -7.83 4.49
N LEU A 34 12.14 -6.57 4.34
CA LEU A 34 12.34 -5.92 3.03
C LEU A 34 13.51 -6.53 2.23
N ILE A 35 14.46 -7.20 2.90
CA ILE A 35 15.63 -7.83 2.27
C ILE A 35 15.56 -9.37 2.33
N ALA A 36 14.65 -9.93 3.14
CA ALA A 36 14.40 -11.37 3.17
C ALA A 36 13.63 -11.79 1.90
N ARG A 37 14.36 -12.26 0.88
CA ARG A 37 13.74 -13.02 -0.20
C ARG A 37 13.18 -14.32 0.38
N LYS A 38 11.85 -14.43 0.50
CA LYS A 38 11.22 -15.73 0.69
C LYS A 38 11.40 -16.49 -0.64
N PRO A 39 12.04 -17.67 -0.65
CA PRO A 39 12.16 -18.45 -1.88
C PRO A 39 10.77 -18.88 -2.34
N MET A 40 10.53 -18.78 -3.64
CA MET A 40 9.19 -18.94 -4.26
C MET A 40 8.60 -20.35 -4.08
N ASP A 41 9.44 -21.37 -3.87
CA ASP A 41 8.97 -22.76 -3.63
C ASP A 41 8.16 -22.89 -2.33
N ILE A 42 8.53 -22.11 -1.31
CA ILE A 42 7.81 -22.05 -0.01
C ILE A 42 6.59 -21.13 -0.13
N LEU A 43 6.47 -20.30 -1.18
CA LEU A 43 5.26 -19.55 -1.47
C LEU A 43 4.24 -20.41 -2.21
N GLN A 44 4.66 -21.23 -3.18
CA GLN A 44 3.76 -22.13 -3.91
C GLN A 44 3.15 -23.20 -2.99
N ALA A 45 3.97 -23.85 -2.16
CA ALA A 45 3.50 -24.83 -1.18
C ALA A 45 2.63 -24.19 -0.06
N GLU A 46 2.91 -22.93 0.29
CA GLU A 46 2.10 -22.21 1.26
C GLU A 46 0.81 -21.67 0.64
N ILE A 47 0.76 -21.30 -0.64
CA ILE A 47 -0.47 -20.92 -1.36
C ILE A 47 -1.44 -22.11 -1.44
N ASP A 48 -0.94 -23.33 -1.69
CA ASP A 48 -1.77 -24.55 -1.64
C ASP A 48 -2.27 -24.87 -0.23
N THR A 49 -1.51 -24.50 0.81
CA THR A 49 -1.87 -24.78 2.21
C THR A 49 -2.71 -23.65 2.83
N ARG A 50 -2.59 -22.41 2.33
CA ARG A 50 -3.37 -21.25 2.75
C ARG A 50 -4.73 -21.31 2.06
N ASN A 51 -5.62 -22.07 2.69
CA ASN A 51 -7.08 -21.99 2.61
C ASN A 51 -7.55 -20.93 1.60
N GLU A 52 -7.89 -21.36 0.38
CA GLU A 52 -8.34 -20.49 -0.71
C GLU A 52 -9.27 -19.40 -0.14
N LEU A 53 -8.80 -18.15 -0.14
CA LEU A 53 -9.71 -17.06 0.14
C LEU A 53 -10.81 -17.16 -0.90
N ARG A 54 -12.05 -17.43 -0.46
CA ARG A 54 -13.20 -17.38 -1.35
C ARG A 54 -13.13 -16.04 -2.06
N ARG A 55 -13.03 -16.08 -3.38
CA ARG A 55 -13.08 -14.91 -4.26
C ARG A 55 -14.51 -14.35 -4.29
N ASP A 56 -15.03 -13.99 -3.12
CA ASP A 56 -16.34 -13.35 -2.92
C ASP A 56 -16.24 -11.82 -3.06
N LEU A 57 -15.06 -11.30 -3.42
CA LEU A 57 -14.87 -9.89 -3.65
C LEU A 57 -15.54 -9.49 -4.96
N ASN A 58 -16.78 -9.04 -4.83
CA ASN A 58 -17.58 -8.55 -5.94
C ASN A 58 -16.89 -7.33 -6.58
N TRP A 59 -17.08 -7.12 -7.89
CA TRP A 59 -16.47 -6.04 -8.66
C TRP A 59 -16.69 -4.66 -8.02
N ILE A 60 -17.85 -4.47 -7.38
CA ILE A 60 -18.21 -3.25 -6.65
C ILE A 60 -17.29 -3.03 -5.44
N GLN A 61 -17.00 -4.09 -4.68
CA GLN A 61 -16.12 -4.01 -3.51
C GLN A 61 -14.69 -3.73 -3.94
N LEU A 62 -14.25 -4.36 -5.02
CA LEU A 62 -12.92 -4.13 -5.59
C LEU A 62 -12.75 -2.67 -6.06
N LEU A 63 -13.74 -2.12 -6.77
CA LEU A 63 -13.76 -0.71 -7.17
C LEU A 63 -13.86 0.23 -5.97
N ALA A 64 -14.67 -0.09 -4.96
CA ALA A 64 -14.81 0.74 -3.77
C ALA A 64 -13.49 0.88 -3.00
N ILE A 65 -12.71 -0.20 -2.90
CA ILE A 65 -11.38 -0.18 -2.28
C ILE A 65 -10.41 0.69 -3.09
N GLY A 66 -10.36 0.50 -4.42
CA GLY A 66 -9.49 1.28 -5.30
C GLY A 66 -9.84 2.78 -5.32
N LEU A 67 -11.11 3.11 -5.57
CA LEU A 67 -11.60 4.49 -5.61
C LEU A 67 -11.48 5.17 -4.24
N GLY A 68 -11.75 4.46 -3.14
CA GLY A 68 -11.59 5.01 -1.80
C GLY A 68 -10.14 5.42 -1.51
N ALA A 69 -9.17 4.60 -1.90
CA ALA A 69 -7.76 4.91 -1.75
C ALA A 69 -7.31 6.09 -2.64
N THR A 70 -7.72 6.10 -3.91
CA THR A 70 -7.34 7.17 -4.86
C THR A 70 -8.00 8.51 -4.54
N ILE A 71 -9.31 8.52 -4.27
CA ILE A 71 -10.06 9.74 -3.95
C ILE A 71 -9.64 10.27 -2.57
N GLY A 72 -9.50 9.39 -1.57
CA GLY A 72 -9.19 9.77 -0.18
C GLY A 72 -7.84 10.46 0.02
N ALA A 73 -6.79 10.04 -0.70
CA ALA A 73 -5.48 10.67 -0.61
C ALA A 73 -5.33 11.88 -1.57
N GLY A 74 -5.94 11.82 -2.75
CA GLY A 74 -5.68 12.79 -3.83
C GLY A 74 -6.53 14.06 -3.75
N ILE A 75 -7.86 13.94 -3.69
CA ILE A 75 -8.76 15.09 -3.90
C ILE A 75 -8.68 16.11 -2.77
N PHE A 76 -8.47 15.64 -1.53
CA PHE A 76 -8.37 16.51 -0.36
C PHE A 76 -7.11 17.36 -0.41
N VAL A 77 -5.97 16.80 -0.85
CA VAL A 77 -4.72 17.54 -1.04
C VAL A 77 -4.81 18.49 -2.23
N PHE A 78 -5.41 18.05 -3.34
CA PHE A 78 -5.55 18.87 -4.55
C PHE A 78 -6.49 20.06 -4.34
N SER A 79 -7.62 19.86 -3.63
CA SER A 79 -8.52 20.96 -3.29
C SER A 79 -7.84 22.02 -2.42
N GLY A 80 -6.96 21.62 -1.50
CA GLY A 80 -6.21 22.54 -0.65
C GLY A 80 -5.25 23.42 -1.44
N GLN A 81 -4.52 22.86 -2.42
CA GLN A 81 -3.64 23.64 -3.28
C GLN A 81 -4.40 24.48 -4.33
N ALA A 82 -5.50 23.93 -4.87
CA ALA A 82 -6.34 24.62 -5.84
C ALA A 82 -7.07 25.83 -5.23
N ALA A 83 -7.61 25.69 -4.02
CA ALA A 83 -8.26 26.80 -3.31
C ALA A 83 -7.27 27.92 -2.96
N ALA A 84 -6.03 27.57 -2.61
CA ALA A 84 -5.01 28.55 -2.23
C ALA A 84 -4.42 29.34 -3.41
N LYS A 85 -4.31 28.73 -4.60
CA LYS A 85 -3.58 29.33 -5.73
C LYS A 85 -4.38 29.56 -7.00
N TYR A 86 -5.51 28.87 -7.18
CA TYR A 86 -6.18 28.77 -8.46
C TYR A 86 -7.70 28.99 -8.35
N SER A 87 -8.14 29.93 -7.49
CA SER A 87 -9.56 30.29 -7.24
C SER A 87 -10.29 30.95 -8.44
N GLY A 88 -9.92 30.58 -9.66
CA GLY A 88 -10.56 31.02 -10.90
C GLY A 88 -11.23 29.85 -11.65
N PRO A 89 -12.16 30.15 -12.57
CA PRO A 89 -12.94 29.15 -13.31
C PRO A 89 -12.07 28.20 -14.18
N SER A 90 -10.80 28.53 -14.40
CA SER A 90 -9.85 27.77 -15.23
C SER A 90 -9.52 26.37 -14.71
N VAL A 91 -9.66 26.10 -13.40
CA VAL A 91 -9.35 24.78 -12.81
C VAL A 91 -10.29 23.69 -13.32
N ILE A 92 -11.57 24.03 -13.54
CA ILE A 92 -12.55 23.12 -14.10
C ILE A 92 -12.12 22.69 -15.52
N ILE A 93 -11.63 23.63 -16.34
CA ILE A 93 -11.18 23.35 -17.70
C ILE A 93 -9.99 22.38 -17.69
N SER A 94 -9.00 22.59 -16.82
CA SER A 94 -7.84 21.69 -16.71
C SER A 94 -8.22 20.28 -16.25
N PHE A 95 -9.16 20.17 -15.30
CA PHE A 95 -9.69 18.88 -14.86
C PHE A 95 -10.41 18.12 -15.97
N LEU A 96 -11.16 18.82 -16.81
CA LEU A 96 -11.87 18.24 -17.95
C LEU A 96 -10.88 17.63 -18.97
N ILE A 97 -9.83 18.37 -19.31
CA ILE A 97 -8.79 17.90 -20.25
C ILE A 97 -8.04 16.70 -19.66
N THR A 98 -7.67 16.78 -18.38
CA THR A 98 -6.99 15.67 -17.68
C THR A 98 -7.87 14.42 -17.62
N GLY A 99 -9.17 14.59 -17.34
CA GLY A 99 -10.12 13.48 -17.32
C GLY A 99 -10.19 12.72 -18.64
N ILE A 100 -10.16 13.43 -19.78
CA ILE A 100 -10.17 12.79 -21.10
C ILE A 100 -8.86 12.00 -21.34
N ILE A 101 -7.71 12.59 -21.00
CA ILE A 101 -6.40 11.94 -21.17
C ILE A 101 -6.29 10.69 -20.28
N THR A 102 -6.69 10.82 -19.00
CA THR A 102 -6.67 9.71 -18.05
C THR A 102 -7.65 8.62 -18.43
N PHE A 103 -8.83 8.96 -18.95
CA PHE A 103 -9.80 7.97 -19.42
C PHE A 103 -9.23 7.11 -20.56
N LEU A 104 -8.57 7.76 -21.53
CA LEU A 104 -7.94 7.03 -22.64
C LEU A 104 -6.78 6.15 -22.16
N SER A 105 -5.95 6.65 -21.25
CA SER A 105 -4.87 5.88 -20.62
C SER A 105 -5.38 4.68 -19.80
N SER A 106 -6.47 4.88 -19.05
CA SER A 106 -7.11 3.85 -18.24
C SER A 106 -7.73 2.76 -19.10
N LEU A 107 -8.25 3.09 -20.28
CA LEU A 107 -8.78 2.12 -21.22
C LEU A 107 -7.67 1.20 -21.75
N SER A 108 -6.52 1.77 -22.11
CA SER A 108 -5.34 0.99 -22.50
C SER A 108 -4.84 0.09 -21.37
N TYR A 109 -4.90 0.57 -20.12
CA TYR A 109 -4.52 -0.23 -18.95
C TYR A 109 -5.54 -1.35 -18.67
N ALA A 110 -6.83 -1.10 -18.93
CA ALA A 110 -7.88 -2.11 -18.80
C ALA A 110 -7.73 -3.23 -19.83
N GLU A 111 -7.33 -2.93 -21.07
CA GLU A 111 -7.05 -3.97 -22.08
C GLU A 111 -5.87 -4.86 -21.67
N LEU A 112 -4.80 -4.26 -21.15
CA LEU A 112 -3.65 -5.03 -20.63
C LEU A 112 -4.04 -5.90 -19.43
N GLY A 113 -4.85 -5.37 -18.51
CA GLY A 113 -5.36 -6.10 -17.35
C GLY A 113 -6.33 -7.22 -17.73
N ALA A 114 -7.13 -7.04 -18.79
CA ALA A 114 -8.03 -8.08 -19.30
C ALA A 114 -7.27 -9.23 -19.97
N MET A 115 -6.08 -8.95 -20.53
CA MET A 115 -5.25 -9.96 -21.21
C MET A 115 -4.47 -10.85 -20.22
N MET A 116 -4.33 -10.45 -18.96
CA MET A 116 -3.44 -11.11 -17.97
C MET A 116 -4.24 -11.59 -16.75
N PRO A 117 -4.81 -12.81 -16.76
CA PRO A 117 -5.71 -13.31 -15.71
C PRO A 117 -4.99 -13.91 -14.47
N THR A 118 -3.73 -13.55 -14.22
CA THR A 118 -2.95 -14.08 -13.09
C THR A 118 -2.76 -13.02 -12.00
N SER A 119 -2.77 -13.43 -10.73
CA SER A 119 -2.51 -12.54 -9.60
C SER A 119 -1.07 -12.04 -9.66
N GLU A 120 -0.90 -10.89 -10.30
CA GLU A 120 0.39 -10.43 -10.76
C GLU A 120 1.25 -9.87 -9.62
N SER A 121 2.45 -10.41 -9.48
CA SER A 121 3.59 -9.72 -8.89
C SER A 121 4.57 -9.48 -10.02
N ALA A 122 5.05 -8.24 -10.22
CA ALA A 122 6.05 -7.91 -11.25
C ALA A 122 7.33 -8.77 -11.14
N TYR A 123 7.60 -9.32 -9.95
CA TYR A 123 8.66 -10.30 -9.72
C TYR A 123 8.41 -11.64 -10.42
N MET A 124 7.15 -12.05 -10.58
CA MET A 124 6.78 -13.31 -11.21
C MET A 124 6.96 -13.24 -12.73
N TYR A 125 6.73 -12.07 -13.33
CA TYR A 125 6.95 -11.84 -14.77
C TYR A 125 8.42 -11.73 -15.10
N THR A 126 9.18 -11.03 -14.26
CA THR A 126 10.64 -11.01 -14.38
C THR A 126 11.24 -12.38 -14.12
N TYR A 127 10.71 -13.20 -13.19
CA TYR A 127 11.18 -14.58 -12.97
C TYR A 127 10.83 -15.52 -14.14
N ALA A 128 9.63 -15.41 -14.72
CA ALA A 128 9.24 -16.18 -15.89
C ALA A 128 10.01 -15.78 -17.16
N ALA A 129 10.36 -14.49 -17.31
CA ALA A 129 11.05 -13.97 -18.50
C ALA A 129 12.58 -14.01 -18.40
N LEU A 130 13.17 -13.75 -17.23
CA LEU A 130 14.62 -13.82 -17.02
C LEU A 130 15.11 -15.25 -16.78
N GLY A 131 14.19 -16.20 -16.59
CA GLY A 131 14.51 -17.56 -16.20
C GLY A 131 15.08 -17.58 -14.79
N GLY A 132 14.34 -18.19 -13.87
CA GLY A 132 15.04 -19.08 -12.96
C GLY A 132 15.82 -20.04 -13.85
N THR A 133 17.13 -19.84 -13.97
CA THR A 133 18.01 -20.92 -14.41
C THR A 133 17.67 -22.11 -13.53
N GLN A 134 17.15 -23.18 -14.16
CA GLN A 134 16.98 -24.50 -13.54
C GLN A 134 18.25 -24.93 -12.79
#